data_AF-A0A0F8W876-F1
#
_entry.id   AF-A0A0F8W876-F1
#
_cell.length_a   1.000
_cell.length_b   1.000
_cell.length_c   1.000
_cell.angle_alpha   90.00
_cell.angle_beta   90.00
_cell.angle_gamma   90.00
#
_symmetry.space_group_name_H-M   'P 1'
#
loop_
_entity.id
_entity.type
_entity.pdbx_description
1 polymer ?
#
loop_
_entity_poly.entity_id
_entity_poly.type
_entity_poly.pdbx_seq_one_letter_code
_entity_poly.pdbx_strand_id
1 'polypeptide(L)'
;MIYKRGVVIHDLHPVFAEAIEDKGVIDMIFRRLAGRHGFVTSIRDEGHGPNSFHYYGRAGDWRTNDMTTEAKRRAEQEMQEELGDDWTVRLEFENKPQEHIHAQYEGD
;
A
#
# COMPACT_ATOMS: atom_id res chain seq x y z
N MET A 1 -6.45 9.57 -0.48
CA MET A 1 -5.08 9.22 -0.93
C MET A 1 -4.57 10.26 -1.90
N ILE A 2 -3.25 10.33 -2.06
CA ILE A 2 -2.55 11.12 -3.09
C ILE A 2 -1.71 10.14 -3.93
N TYR A 3 -1.75 10.26 -5.25
CA TYR A 3 -1.03 9.36 -6.15
C TYR A 3 0.19 10.08 -6.76
N LYS A 4 1.33 9.39 -6.80
CA LYS A 4 2.46 9.80 -7.62
C LYS A 4 2.00 9.89 -9.09
N ARG A 5 2.48 10.90 -9.81
CA ARG A 5 2.20 11.06 -11.24
C ARG A 5 2.56 9.78 -12.00
N GLY A 6 1.63 9.27 -12.79
CA GLY A 6 1.82 8.07 -13.62
C GLY A 6 1.42 6.75 -12.96
N VAL A 7 0.96 6.76 -11.69
CA VAL A 7 0.38 5.56 -11.08
C VAL A 7 -0.92 5.22 -11.81
N VAL A 8 -1.03 3.96 -12.25
CA VAL A 8 -2.20 3.40 -12.92
C VAL A 8 -3.21 2.91 -11.87
N ILE A 9 -4.42 3.46 -11.92
CA ILE A 9 -5.52 3.18 -10.98
C ILE A 9 -6.77 2.61 -11.68
N HIS A 10 -6.62 2.13 -12.91
CA HIS A 10 -7.68 1.44 -13.64
C HIS A 10 -7.34 -0.04 -13.80
N ASP A 11 -8.36 -0.84 -14.09
CA ASP A 11 -8.24 -2.30 -14.25
C ASP A 11 -7.60 -2.97 -13.02
N LEU A 12 -7.97 -2.51 -11.83
CA LEU A 12 -7.53 -3.08 -10.57
C LEU A 12 -8.34 -4.33 -10.25
N HIS A 13 -7.78 -5.23 -9.44
CA HIS A 13 -8.55 -6.35 -8.92
C HIS A 13 -9.71 -5.80 -8.06
N PRO A 14 -10.96 -6.30 -8.20
CA PRO A 14 -12.11 -5.70 -7.51
C PRO A 14 -11.98 -5.62 -6.00
N VAL A 15 -11.48 -6.69 -5.36
CA VAL A 15 -11.26 -6.70 -3.89
C VAL A 15 -10.17 -5.71 -3.48
N PHE A 16 -9.14 -5.57 -4.31
CA PHE A 16 -8.09 -4.60 -4.06
C PHE A 16 -8.66 -3.18 -4.15
N ALA A 17 -9.34 -2.86 -5.25
CA ALA A 17 -9.99 -1.57 -5.47
C ALA A 17 -10.96 -1.20 -4.33
N GLU A 18 -11.79 -2.13 -3.88
CA GLU A 18 -12.73 -1.91 -2.77
C GLU A 18 -11.99 -1.54 -1.47
N ALA A 19 -10.91 -2.26 -1.14
CA ALA A 19 -10.16 -2.03 0.09
C ALA A 19 -9.42 -0.69 0.09
N ILE A 20 -8.80 -0.34 -1.04
CA ILE A 20 -7.94 0.84 -1.13
C ILE A 20 -8.71 2.11 -1.50
N GLU A 21 -9.67 2.06 -2.42
CA GLU A 21 -10.40 3.23 -2.91
C GLU A 21 -11.72 3.44 -2.17
N ASP A 22 -12.59 2.42 -2.12
CA ASP A 22 -13.96 2.59 -1.62
C ASP A 22 -14.02 2.68 -0.09
N LYS A 23 -13.31 1.78 0.61
CA LYS A 23 -13.25 1.80 2.08
C LYS A 23 -12.23 2.81 2.59
N GLY A 24 -11.22 3.15 1.79
CA GLY A 24 -10.18 4.14 2.13
C GLY A 24 -9.41 3.80 3.41
N VAL A 25 -9.37 2.52 3.81
CA VAL A 25 -8.80 2.05 5.09
C VAL A 25 -7.37 2.56 5.27
N ILE A 26 -6.56 2.42 4.23
CA ILE A 26 -5.16 2.83 4.24
C ILE A 26 -5.04 4.35 4.40
N ASP A 27 -5.86 5.15 3.70
CA ASP A 27 -5.82 6.61 3.86
C ASP A 27 -6.19 7.04 5.28
N MET A 28 -7.13 6.36 5.94
CA MET A 28 -7.48 6.65 7.33
C MET A 28 -6.31 6.37 8.29
N ILE A 29 -5.63 5.24 8.12
CA ILE A 29 -4.46 4.86 8.93
C ILE A 29 -3.36 5.90 8.76
N PHE A 30 -3.03 6.28 7.52
CA PHE A 30 -2.00 7.30 7.26
C PHE A 30 -2.37 8.67 7.83
N ARG A 31 -3.64 9.08 7.76
CA ARG A 31 -4.07 10.35 8.36
C ARG A 31 -3.89 10.35 9.87
N ARG A 32 -4.23 9.25 10.54
CA ARG A 32 -4.11 9.13 11.99
C ARG A 32 -2.65 9.05 12.44
N LEU A 33 -1.82 8.27 11.76
CA LEU A 33 -0.45 7.97 12.21
C LEU A 33 0.59 8.96 11.67
N ALA A 34 0.38 9.52 10.47
CA ALA A 34 1.32 10.42 9.80
C ALA A 34 0.81 11.86 9.67
N GLY A 35 -0.45 12.13 10.04
CA GLY A 35 -1.05 13.47 9.90
C GLY A 35 -1.26 13.91 8.45
N ARG A 36 -1.23 12.97 7.49
CA ARG A 36 -1.38 13.25 6.05
C ARG A 36 -2.11 12.12 5.34
N HIS A 37 -2.54 12.38 4.11
CA HIS A 37 -3.02 11.31 3.23
C HIS A 37 -1.93 10.27 2.92
N GLY A 38 -2.36 9.04 2.66
CA GLY A 38 -1.50 8.01 2.10
C GLY A 38 -0.98 8.46 0.73
N PHE A 39 0.33 8.35 0.51
CA PHE A 39 0.97 8.72 -0.75
C PHE A 39 1.35 7.46 -1.51
N VAL A 40 0.57 7.13 -2.55
CA VAL A 40 0.72 5.93 -3.37
C VAL A 40 1.86 6.13 -4.37
N THR A 41 2.84 5.25 -4.34
CA THR A 41 4.02 5.30 -5.24
C THR A 41 3.92 4.33 -6.42
N SER A 42 3.22 3.22 -6.26
CA SER A 42 2.97 2.19 -7.28
C SER A 42 1.67 1.43 -6.97
N ILE A 43 0.98 0.95 -8.01
CA ILE A 43 -0.14 0.00 -7.92
C ILE A 43 -0.01 -1.00 -9.07
N ARG A 44 -0.25 -0.55 -10.31
CA ARG A 44 -0.14 -1.40 -11.49
C ARG A 44 0.93 -0.88 -12.43
N ASP A 45 2.10 -1.52 -12.43
CA ASP A 45 3.21 -1.15 -13.31
C ASP A 45 4.14 -2.33 -13.60
N GLU A 46 5.06 -2.10 -14.54
CA GLU A 46 6.08 -3.05 -14.97
C GLU A 46 7.43 -2.59 -14.39
N GLY A 47 8.07 -3.43 -13.56
CA GLY A 47 9.30 -3.04 -12.86
C GLY A 47 9.65 -3.85 -11.59
N HIS A 48 8.86 -4.88 -11.28
CA HIS A 48 8.96 -5.64 -10.04
C HIS A 48 9.62 -7.01 -10.24
N GLY A 49 9.73 -7.79 -9.17
CA GLY A 49 10.21 -9.18 -9.26
C GLY A 49 9.33 -10.05 -10.17
N PRO A 50 9.82 -11.23 -10.59
CA PRO A 50 9.00 -12.23 -11.26
C PRO A 50 7.75 -12.56 -10.43
N ASN A 51 6.59 -12.67 -11.08
CA ASN A 51 5.30 -12.96 -10.44
C ASN A 51 4.76 -11.89 -9.48
N SER A 52 5.20 -10.64 -9.59
CA SER A 52 4.67 -9.55 -8.76
C SER A 52 3.17 -9.33 -8.96
N PHE A 53 2.47 -9.10 -7.85
CA PHE A 53 1.03 -8.80 -7.83
C PHE A 53 0.70 -7.40 -8.38
N HIS A 54 1.70 -6.52 -8.51
CA HIS A 54 1.57 -5.24 -9.22
C HIS A 54 1.17 -5.45 -10.69
N TYR A 55 1.63 -6.53 -11.34
CA TYR A 55 1.27 -6.83 -12.73
C TYR A 55 -0.23 -7.08 -12.95
N TYR A 56 -0.93 -7.47 -11.88
CA TYR A 56 -2.33 -7.85 -11.91
C TYR A 56 -3.24 -6.83 -11.21
N GLY A 57 -2.71 -5.66 -10.82
CA GLY A 57 -3.48 -4.66 -10.07
C GLY A 57 -3.98 -5.19 -8.72
N ARG A 58 -3.21 -6.09 -8.09
CA ARG A 58 -3.49 -6.70 -6.79
C ARG A 58 -2.55 -6.21 -5.69
N ALA A 59 -1.64 -5.28 -5.98
CA ALA A 59 -0.68 -4.75 -5.01
C ALA A 59 -0.55 -3.24 -5.09
N GLY A 60 -0.07 -2.62 -4.02
CA GLY A 60 0.22 -1.20 -3.96
C GLY A 60 1.33 -0.88 -2.96
N ASP A 61 1.98 0.26 -3.19
CA ASP A 61 3.06 0.78 -2.36
C ASP A 61 2.70 2.16 -1.84
N TRP A 62 2.86 2.38 -0.54
CA TRP A 62 2.65 3.66 0.13
C TRP A 62 3.92 4.18 0.76
N ARG A 63 4.33 5.40 0.40
CA ARG A 63 5.52 6.04 0.95
C ARG A 63 5.41 6.25 2.45
N THR A 64 6.51 5.95 3.16
CA THR A 64 6.60 6.12 4.61
C THR A 64 7.83 6.89 5.11
N ASN A 65 8.67 7.45 4.21
CA ASN A 65 9.94 8.10 4.59
C ASN A 65 9.84 9.22 5.63
N ASP A 66 8.69 9.88 5.72
CA ASP A 66 8.41 10.98 6.65
C ASP A 66 7.77 10.52 7.97
N MET A 67 7.53 9.22 8.13
CA MET A 67 7.01 8.62 9.35
C MET A 67 8.14 8.25 10.31
N THR A 68 7.86 8.24 11.61
CA THR A 68 8.76 7.64 12.60
C THR A 68 8.77 6.12 12.46
N THR A 69 9.83 5.44 12.92
CA THR A 69 9.90 3.97 12.92
C THR A 69 8.70 3.33 13.62
N GLU A 70 8.29 3.88 14.77
CA GLU A 70 7.11 3.41 15.51
C GLU A 70 5.83 3.54 14.66
N ALA A 71 5.62 4.70 14.01
CA ALA A 71 4.45 4.91 13.16
C ALA A 71 4.44 3.98 11.93
N LYS A 72 5.61 3.68 11.35
CA LYS A 72 5.73 2.73 10.23
C LYS A 72 5.28 1.32 10.62
N ARG A 73 5.81 0.82 11.73
CA ARG A 73 5.47 -0.51 12.26
C ARG A 73 4.02 -0.58 12.69
N ARG A 74 3.49 0.50 13.27
CA ARG A 74 2.08 0.59 13.62
C ARG A 74 1.18 0.60 12.38
N ALA A 75 1.55 1.31 11.32
CA ALA A 75 0.79 1.32 10.07
C ALA A 75 0.80 -0.06 9.38
N GLU A 76 1.96 -0.72 9.32
CA GLU A 76 2.09 -2.10 8.82
C GLU A 76 1.13 -3.05 9.56
N GLN A 77 1.16 -3.02 10.89
CA GLN A 77 0.29 -3.85 11.73
C GLN A 77 -1.20 -3.54 11.52
N GLU A 78 -1.60 -2.27 11.62
CA GLU A 78 -3.02 -1.89 11.52
C GLU A 78 -3.57 -2.14 10.11
N MET A 79 -2.75 -1.96 9.06
CA MET A 79 -3.15 -2.33 7.71
C MET A 79 -3.37 -3.84 7.59
N GLN A 80 -2.48 -4.66 8.15
CA GLN A 80 -2.67 -6.11 8.16
C GLN A 80 -3.95 -6.53 8.90
N GLU A 81 -4.19 -5.95 10.07
CA GLU A 81 -5.37 -6.24 10.90
C GLU A 81 -6.69 -5.84 10.19
N GLU A 82 -6.73 -4.69 9.53
CA GLU A 82 -7.93 -4.17 8.87
C GLU A 82 -8.21 -4.82 7.50
N LEU A 83 -7.16 -5.18 6.75
CA LEU A 83 -7.30 -5.80 5.44
C LEU A 83 -7.61 -7.31 5.55
N GLY A 84 -7.14 -7.96 6.61
CA GLY A 84 -7.42 -9.36 6.90
C GLY A 84 -6.44 -10.35 6.28
N ASP A 85 -6.72 -11.64 6.47
CA ASP A 85 -5.77 -12.74 6.22
C ASP A 85 -5.48 -13.02 4.74
N ASP A 86 -6.34 -12.56 3.83
CA ASP A 86 -6.11 -12.67 2.37
C ASP A 86 -5.12 -11.63 1.84
N TRP A 87 -4.55 -10.81 2.72
CA TRP A 87 -3.59 -9.77 2.36
C TRP A 87 -2.24 -10.04 3.00
N THR A 88 -1.19 -9.76 2.24
CA THR A 88 0.17 -9.61 2.79
C THR A 88 0.49 -8.12 2.85
N VAL A 89 0.80 -7.62 4.05
CA VAL A 89 1.29 -6.25 4.28
C VAL A 89 2.70 -6.28 4.86
N ARG A 90 3.63 -5.52 4.28
CA ARG A 90 5.04 -5.49 4.71
C ARG A 90 5.66 -4.10 4.57
N LEU A 91 6.44 -3.70 5.57
CA LEU A 91 7.35 -2.56 5.46
C LEU A 91 8.61 -2.98 4.70
N GLU A 92 8.77 -2.47 3.49
CA GLU A 92 9.91 -2.77 2.64
C GLU A 92 10.94 -1.63 2.64
N PHE A 93 12.21 -2.00 2.47
CA PHE A 93 13.33 -1.08 2.35
C PHE A 93 13.45 -0.07 3.51
N GLU A 94 13.22 -0.53 4.74
CA GLU A 94 13.27 0.33 5.94
C GLU A 94 14.60 1.11 6.03
N ASN A 95 14.49 2.43 6.25
CA ASN A 95 15.58 3.40 6.28
C ASN A 95 16.38 3.51 4.96
N LYS A 96 15.76 3.18 3.82
CA LYS A 96 16.33 3.39 2.47
C LYS A 96 15.48 4.36 1.65
N PRO A 97 16.03 4.94 0.55
CA PRO A 97 15.27 5.87 -0.29
C PRO A 97 14.00 5.29 -0.93
N GLN A 98 13.92 3.97 -1.07
CA GLN A 98 12.79 3.25 -1.64
C GLN A 98 11.78 2.77 -0.58
N GLU A 99 11.90 3.22 0.68
CA GLU A 99 11.03 2.77 1.77
C GLU A 99 9.53 3.04 1.50
N HIS A 100 8.74 1.99 1.65
CA HIS A 100 7.29 2.03 1.54
C HIS A 100 6.67 0.87 2.34
N ILE A 101 5.38 0.99 2.66
CA ILE A 101 4.58 -0.17 3.01
C ILE A 101 4.00 -0.74 1.72
N HIS A 102 4.27 -2.01 1.48
CA HIS A 102 3.69 -2.80 0.41
C HIS A 102 2.46 -3.54 0.96
N ALA A 103 1.35 -3.53 0.22
CA ALA A 103 0.20 -4.38 0.50
C ALA A 103 -0.27 -5.07 -0.77
N GLN A 104 -0.46 -6.38 -0.71
CA GLN A 104 -0.96 -7.17 -1.82
C GLN A 104 -2.10 -8.11 -1.40
N TYR A 105 -3.08 -8.26 -2.28
CA TYR A 105 -4.20 -9.18 -2.13
C TYR A 105 -3.84 -10.53 -2.78
N GLU A 106 -3.85 -11.58 -1.96
CA GLU A 106 -3.45 -12.96 -2.32
C GLU A 106 -4.65 -13.91 -2.40
N GLY A 107 -5.85 -13.45 -2.01
CA GLY A 107 -7.07 -14.25 -2.11
C GLY A 107 -7.42 -14.65 -3.56
N ASP A 108 -8.17 -15.76 -3.65
CA ASP A 108 -8.59 -16.38 -4.92
C ASP A 108 -9.55 -15.51 -5.74
#